data_AF-A0A0D9NKA6-F1
#
_entry.id   AF-A0A0D9NKA6-F1
#
_cell.length_a   1.000
_cell.length_b   1.000
_cell.length_c   1.000
_cell.angle_alpha   90.00
_cell.angle_beta   90.00
_cell.angle_gamma   90.00
#
_symmetry.space_group_name_H-M   'P 1'
#
loop_
_entity.id
_entity.type
_entity.pdbx_description
1 polymer ?
#
loop_
_entity_poly.entity_id
_entity_poly.type
_entity_poly.pdbx_seq_one_letter_code
_entity_poly.pdbx_strand_id
1 'polypeptide(L)'
;MARGPLHQLPREPWYTRGGGLVPRAPSIMWSLCRKLVASLALISCAVWYATTHFYRDPGSRFFDPSRAYEQKYSRHRRAEVQQFIEQFDASRHAGAAHDAPTPGESGAGRSLCVTFTSVRRQRIQYVETAVASALGNLSPQERADVYVNVFIAESNPDQHPTWHREWVRLVVDSLYTYNVSRAQAEHLRTLEEKREFAEKGVFDYIYALEACARTDTPYIGILEDDVLLADGWLVRALLGLRDISRLHKPWL
;
A
#
# COMPACT_ATOMS: atom_id res chain seq x y z
N MET A 1 -51.56 -82.57 11.30
CA MET A 1 -50.32 -82.37 10.51
C MET A 1 -50.38 -80.93 10.02
N ALA A 2 -49.44 -80.01 10.25
CA ALA A 2 -48.01 -80.09 10.51
C ALA A 2 -47.58 -78.94 11.46
N ARG A 3 -46.48 -79.16 12.19
CA ARG A 3 -45.78 -78.17 13.03
C ARG A 3 -44.79 -77.38 12.16
N GLY A 4 -44.74 -76.06 12.33
CA GLY A 4 -43.66 -75.18 11.84
C GLY A 4 -43.09 -74.33 12.99
N PRO A 5 -41.79 -73.97 12.98
CA PRO A 5 -41.05 -73.61 14.21
C PRO A 5 -41.17 -72.11 14.58
N LEU A 6 -41.17 -71.86 15.88
CA LEU A 6 -41.06 -70.55 16.52
C LEU A 6 -39.70 -69.88 16.19
N HIS A 7 -39.76 -68.66 15.67
CA HIS A 7 -38.62 -67.75 15.58
C HIS A 7 -38.06 -67.46 16.99
N GLN A 8 -36.79 -67.80 17.21
CA GLN A 8 -36.03 -67.42 18.40
C GLN A 8 -35.58 -65.96 18.28
N LEU A 9 -35.97 -65.13 19.24
CA LEU A 9 -35.36 -63.82 19.50
C LEU A 9 -33.91 -64.00 20.01
N PRO A 10 -33.00 -63.04 19.75
CA PRO A 10 -31.63 -63.14 20.22
C PRO A 10 -31.61 -63.07 21.76
N ARG A 11 -31.04 -64.09 22.39
CA ARG A 11 -30.74 -64.07 23.83
C ARG A 11 -29.56 -63.14 24.06
N GLU A 12 -29.83 -62.00 24.71
CA GLU A 12 -28.85 -61.27 25.50
C GLU A 12 -28.22 -62.22 26.54
N PRO A 13 -26.88 -62.34 26.62
CA PRO A 13 -26.26 -62.98 27.76
C PRO A 13 -26.20 -62.00 28.93
N TRP A 14 -27.15 -62.16 29.85
CA TRP A 14 -27.02 -61.73 31.23
C TRP A 14 -25.78 -62.39 31.83
N TYR A 15 -24.73 -61.61 32.06
CA TYR A 15 -23.59 -62.01 32.88
C TYR A 15 -23.58 -61.18 34.16
N THR A 16 -23.91 -61.80 35.30
CA THR A 16 -23.47 -61.34 36.61
C THR A 16 -23.17 -62.55 37.51
N ARG A 17 -21.90 -62.76 37.85
CA ARG A 17 -21.49 -63.11 39.22
C ARG A 17 -19.97 -62.97 39.37
N GLY A 18 -19.55 -61.91 40.06
CA GLY A 18 -18.16 -61.60 40.34
C GLY A 18 -18.05 -60.12 40.71
N GLY A 19 -18.23 -59.81 41.99
CA GLY A 19 -18.24 -58.46 42.52
C GLY A 19 -16.95 -57.71 42.19
N GLY A 20 -17.11 -56.64 41.42
CA GLY A 20 -16.08 -55.66 41.17
C GLY A 20 -16.71 -54.53 40.37
N LEU A 21 -16.87 -53.36 40.98
CA LEU A 21 -17.13 -52.12 40.25
C LEU A 21 -15.97 -51.91 39.27
N VAL A 22 -16.12 -52.36 38.03
CA VAL A 22 -15.17 -51.99 36.97
C VAL A 22 -15.44 -50.53 36.66
N PRO A 23 -14.50 -49.60 36.92
CA PRO A 23 -14.76 -48.21 36.64
C PRO A 23 -14.86 -48.07 35.12
N ARG A 24 -16.05 -47.73 34.62
CA ARG A 24 -16.25 -47.28 33.21
C ARG A 24 -15.67 -45.88 32.96
N ALA A 25 -15.08 -45.26 33.98
CA ALA A 25 -14.57 -43.90 33.99
C ALA A 25 -13.23 -43.63 33.25
N PRO A 26 -12.24 -44.55 33.17
CA PRO A 26 -10.90 -44.19 32.68
C PRO A 26 -10.87 -43.91 31.17
N SER A 27 -11.73 -44.56 30.36
CA SER A 27 -11.77 -44.33 28.91
C SER A 27 -12.44 -43.01 28.53
N ILE A 28 -13.49 -42.60 29.26
CA ILE A 28 -14.16 -41.32 29.07
C ILE A 28 -13.25 -40.19 29.53
N MET A 29 -12.62 -40.33 30.71
CA MET A 29 -11.69 -39.34 31.24
C MET A 29 -10.46 -39.18 30.33
N TRP A 30 -9.91 -40.27 29.80
CA TRP A 30 -8.82 -40.24 28.81
C TRP A 30 -9.22 -39.55 27.50
N SER A 31 -10.42 -39.81 26.99
CA SER A 31 -10.97 -39.15 25.80
C SER A 31 -11.17 -37.65 26.01
N LEU A 32 -11.69 -37.25 27.17
CA LEU A 32 -11.86 -35.85 27.56
C LEU A 32 -10.51 -35.13 27.71
N CYS A 33 -9.53 -35.75 28.37
CA CYS A 33 -8.16 -35.21 28.47
C CYS A 33 -7.53 -35.02 27.09
N ARG A 34 -7.65 -36.00 26.18
CA ARG A 34 -7.13 -35.87 24.81
C ARG A 34 -7.79 -34.72 24.04
N LYS A 35 -9.11 -34.59 24.15
CA LYS A 35 -9.85 -33.47 23.52
C LYS A 35 -9.42 -32.13 24.12
N LEU A 36 -9.28 -32.04 25.43
CA LEU A 36 -8.82 -30.84 26.12
C LEU A 36 -7.42 -30.44 25.67
N VAL A 37 -6.47 -31.39 25.66
CA VAL A 37 -5.09 -31.15 25.21
C VAL A 37 -5.08 -30.70 23.75
N ALA A 38 -5.84 -31.35 22.87
CA ALA A 38 -5.95 -30.95 21.47
C ALA A 38 -6.54 -29.53 21.32
N SER A 39 -7.60 -29.20 22.05
CA SER A 39 -8.20 -27.88 22.05
C SER A 39 -7.24 -26.81 22.57
N LEU A 40 -6.53 -27.08 23.67
CA LEU A 40 -5.52 -26.16 24.21
C LEU A 40 -4.38 -25.95 23.21
N ALA A 41 -3.89 -27.01 22.57
CA ALA A 41 -2.88 -26.91 21.53
C ALA A 41 -3.35 -26.04 20.36
N LEU A 42 -4.57 -26.25 19.87
CA LEU A 42 -5.15 -25.44 18.80
C LEU A 42 -5.29 -23.96 19.20
N ILE A 43 -5.77 -23.68 20.41
CA ILE A 43 -5.88 -22.32 20.93
C ILE A 43 -4.50 -21.67 21.06
N SER A 44 -3.51 -22.38 21.60
CA SER A 44 -2.14 -21.87 21.70
C SER A 44 -1.53 -21.59 20.33
N CYS A 45 -1.73 -22.45 19.34
CA CYS A 45 -1.30 -22.20 17.96
C CYS A 45 -2.00 -20.97 17.37
N ALA A 46 -3.31 -20.80 17.58
CA ALA A 46 -4.05 -19.64 17.11
C ALA A 46 -3.58 -18.35 17.78
N VAL A 47 -3.35 -18.36 19.09
CA VAL A 47 -2.80 -17.22 19.85
C VAL A 47 -1.40 -16.88 19.37
N TRP A 48 -0.52 -17.87 19.19
CA TRP A 48 0.83 -17.65 18.67
C TRP A 48 0.83 -17.08 17.25
N TYR A 49 -0.02 -17.61 16.37
CA TYR A 49 -0.17 -17.07 15.02
C TYR A 49 -0.68 -15.63 15.07
N ALA A 50 -1.66 -15.36 15.93
CA ALA A 50 -2.25 -14.05 16.04
C ALA A 50 -1.28 -13.00 16.62
N THR A 51 -0.47 -13.36 17.63
CA THR A 51 0.56 -12.47 18.20
C THR A 51 1.71 -12.20 17.22
N THR A 52 1.97 -13.11 16.28
CA THR A 52 3.06 -12.95 15.30
C THR A 52 2.62 -12.26 14.00
N HIS A 53 1.35 -12.36 13.63
CA HIS A 53 0.84 -11.80 12.37
C HIS A 53 -0.03 -10.56 12.53
N PHE A 54 -0.78 -10.41 13.63
CA PHE A 54 -1.72 -9.30 13.81
C PHE A 54 -1.19 -8.20 14.75
N TYR A 55 0.08 -8.25 15.15
CA TYR A 55 0.65 -7.22 16.03
C TYR A 55 0.71 -5.82 15.42
N ARG A 56 0.51 -5.69 14.10
CA ARG A 56 0.52 -4.42 13.36
C ARG A 56 -0.88 -3.85 13.10
N ASP A 57 -1.93 -4.62 13.36
CA ASP A 57 -3.32 -4.22 13.14
C ASP A 57 -3.86 -3.52 14.40
N PRO A 58 -4.12 -2.20 14.38
CA PRO A 58 -4.61 -1.47 15.54
C PRO A 58 -6.01 -1.90 16.00
N GLY A 59 -6.79 -2.57 15.14
CA GLY A 59 -8.08 -3.17 15.49
C GLY A 59 -7.96 -4.53 16.18
N SER A 60 -6.78 -5.14 16.17
CA SER A 60 -6.55 -6.47 16.72
C SER A 60 -6.31 -6.43 18.24
N ARG A 61 -6.84 -7.43 18.95
CA ARG A 61 -6.50 -7.71 20.37
C ARG A 61 -4.99 -7.91 20.58
N PHE A 62 -4.29 -8.35 19.55
CA PHE A 62 -2.88 -8.69 19.56
C PHE A 62 -1.97 -7.53 19.11
N PHE A 63 -2.53 -6.34 18.86
CA PHE A 63 -1.77 -5.14 18.53
C PHE A 63 -0.69 -4.86 19.58
N ASP A 64 0.53 -4.60 19.12
CA ASP A 64 1.64 -4.25 19.99
C ASP A 64 2.32 -2.97 19.47
N PRO A 65 2.04 -1.80 20.07
CA PRO A 65 2.57 -0.52 19.60
C PRO A 65 4.11 -0.45 19.68
N SER A 66 4.76 -1.27 20.51
CA SER A 66 6.23 -1.26 20.64
C SER A 66 6.94 -1.76 19.38
N ARG A 67 6.26 -2.61 18.60
CA ARG A 67 6.80 -3.24 17.36
C ARG A 67 5.93 -3.01 16.12
N ALA A 68 4.67 -2.61 16.26
CA ALA A 68 3.76 -2.34 15.15
C ALA A 68 4.34 -1.34 14.16
N TYR A 69 5.00 -0.30 14.69
CA TYR A 69 5.57 0.81 13.93
C TYR A 69 7.02 0.58 13.48
N GLU A 70 7.54 -0.66 13.56
CA GLU A 70 8.87 -0.98 13.05
C GLU A 70 8.99 -0.68 11.54
N GLN A 71 9.79 0.32 11.19
CA GLN A 71 9.96 0.76 9.80
C GLN A 71 10.97 -0.10 9.02
N LYS A 72 11.00 -1.42 9.21
CA LYS A 72 12.00 -2.32 8.57
C LYS A 72 12.01 -2.15 7.05
N TYR A 73 10.86 -2.29 6.41
CA TYR A 73 10.74 -2.13 4.95
C TYR A 73 10.93 -0.68 4.50
N SER A 74 10.36 0.30 5.20
CA SER A 74 10.54 1.71 4.84
C SER A 74 12.01 2.16 4.94
N ARG A 75 12.77 1.65 5.91
CA ARG A 75 14.23 1.90 5.99
C ARG A 75 14.97 1.30 4.80
N HIS A 76 14.61 0.08 4.41
CA HIS A 76 15.18 -0.56 3.22
C HIS A 76 14.87 0.25 1.96
N ARG A 77 13.60 0.61 1.73
CA ARG A 77 13.19 1.47 0.59
C ARG A 77 13.92 2.82 0.57
N ARG A 78 14.13 3.46 1.72
CA ARG A 78 14.90 4.72 1.79
C ARG A 78 16.37 4.54 1.39
N ALA A 79 16.98 3.41 1.73
CA ALA A 79 18.35 3.12 1.32
C ALA A 79 18.46 2.91 -0.21
N GLU A 80 17.50 2.21 -0.80
CA GLU A 80 17.44 2.04 -2.27
C GLU A 80 17.23 3.37 -3.00
N VAL A 81 16.36 4.24 -2.45
CA VAL A 81 16.15 5.60 -2.95
C VAL A 81 17.43 6.43 -2.93
N GLN A 82 18.16 6.40 -1.82
CA GLN A 82 19.42 7.13 -1.70
C GLN A 82 20.43 6.66 -2.75
N GLN A 83 20.54 5.34 -2.93
CA GLN A 83 21.40 4.74 -3.94
C GLN A 83 20.99 5.15 -5.37
N PHE A 84 19.70 5.22 -5.68
CA PHE A 84 19.21 5.65 -6.99
C PHE A 84 19.64 7.09 -7.31
N ILE A 85 19.47 8.02 -6.37
CA ILE A 85 19.85 9.44 -6.55
C ILE A 85 21.38 9.55 -6.76
N GLU A 86 22.17 8.85 -5.93
CA GLU A 86 23.64 8.85 -6.04
C GLU A 86 24.12 8.28 -7.39
N GLN A 87 23.49 7.21 -7.87
CA GLN A 87 23.80 6.62 -9.18
C GLN A 87 23.44 7.55 -10.33
N PHE A 88 22.30 8.26 -10.22
CA PHE A 88 21.90 9.25 -11.22
C PHE A 88 22.90 10.40 -11.31
N ASP A 89 23.33 10.94 -10.18
CA ASP A 89 24.33 12.01 -10.16
C ASP A 89 25.69 11.54 -10.72
N ALA A 90 26.14 10.34 -10.32
CA ALA A 90 27.40 9.77 -10.79
C ALA A 90 27.41 9.53 -12.31
N SER A 91 26.34 8.95 -12.85
CA SER A 91 26.20 8.69 -14.29
C SER A 91 26.10 9.99 -15.11
N ARG A 92 25.41 11.01 -14.58
CA ARG A 92 25.39 12.34 -15.18
C ARG A 92 26.79 12.95 -15.23
N HIS A 93 27.55 12.89 -14.14
CA HIS A 93 28.93 13.39 -14.10
C HIS A 93 29.86 12.63 -15.07
N ALA A 94 29.57 11.36 -15.34
CA ALA A 94 30.28 10.56 -16.33
C ALA A 94 29.85 10.83 -17.79
N GLY A 95 28.89 11.73 -18.03
CA GLY A 95 28.39 12.04 -19.36
C GLY A 95 27.55 10.93 -19.99
N ALA A 96 27.02 10.01 -19.18
CA ALA A 96 26.10 8.98 -19.66
C ALA A 96 24.82 9.63 -20.18
N ALA A 97 24.37 9.21 -21.37
CA ALA A 97 23.05 9.57 -21.85
C ALA A 97 22.01 8.91 -20.94
N HIS A 98 21.14 9.73 -20.37
CA HIS A 98 19.96 9.25 -19.67
C HIS A 98 18.80 9.21 -20.64
N ASP A 99 18.01 8.14 -20.59
CA ASP A 99 16.67 8.10 -21.21
C ASP A 99 15.74 9.01 -20.39
N ALA A 100 16.05 10.31 -20.39
CA ALA A 100 15.24 11.33 -19.80
C ALA A 100 13.95 11.44 -20.65
N PRO A 101 12.78 11.55 -20.02
CA PRO A 101 11.58 11.89 -20.75
C PRO A 101 11.79 13.20 -21.51
N THR A 102 11.30 13.29 -22.74
CA THR A 102 11.32 14.59 -23.43
C THR A 102 10.31 15.50 -22.72
N PRO A 103 10.73 16.65 -22.16
CA PRO A 103 9.82 17.53 -21.44
C PRO A 103 8.68 17.99 -22.36
N GLY A 104 7.43 17.80 -21.92
CA GLY A 104 6.25 18.18 -22.69
C GLY A 104 5.78 17.17 -23.74
N GLU A 105 6.36 15.96 -23.77
CA GLU A 105 5.75 14.84 -24.49
C GLU A 105 4.34 14.54 -23.96
N SER A 106 3.44 14.13 -24.84
CA SER A 106 2.09 13.73 -24.44
C SER A 106 2.13 12.48 -23.56
N GLY A 107 1.26 12.39 -22.55
CA GLY A 107 1.00 11.14 -21.85
C GLY A 107 0.15 10.15 -22.64
N ALA A 108 -0.29 10.51 -23.85
CA ALA A 108 -1.09 9.65 -24.70
C ALA A 108 -0.38 8.31 -24.95
N GLY A 109 -1.08 7.21 -24.66
CA GLY A 109 -0.56 5.85 -24.77
C GLY A 109 0.07 5.30 -23.50
N ARG A 110 0.20 6.09 -22.43
CA ARG A 110 0.61 5.63 -21.09
C ARG A 110 -0.62 5.19 -20.28
N SER A 111 -0.45 4.21 -19.39
CA SER A 111 -1.55 3.67 -18.59
C SER A 111 -1.93 4.55 -17.39
N LEU A 112 -1.00 5.33 -16.83
CA LEU A 112 -1.24 6.09 -15.60
C LEU A 112 -0.51 7.43 -15.63
N CYS A 113 -1.20 8.50 -15.25
CA CYS A 113 -0.56 9.74 -14.83
C CYS A 113 -0.56 9.86 -13.31
N VAL A 114 0.59 10.17 -12.72
CA VAL A 114 0.74 10.43 -11.29
C VAL A 114 1.29 11.83 -11.07
N THR A 115 0.62 12.62 -10.24
CA THR A 115 1.13 13.92 -9.76
C THR A 115 1.52 13.83 -8.30
N PHE A 116 2.80 14.12 -8.00
CA PHE A 116 3.27 14.38 -6.64
C PHE A 116 3.07 15.86 -6.30
N THR A 117 2.25 16.15 -5.30
CA THR A 117 2.00 17.52 -4.81
C THR A 117 2.94 17.82 -3.65
N SER A 118 3.70 18.91 -3.75
CA SER A 118 4.69 19.27 -2.73
C SER A 118 4.58 20.73 -2.31
N VAL A 119 4.67 20.94 -1.00
CA VAL A 119 4.78 22.24 -0.35
C VAL A 119 6.07 22.29 0.45
N ARG A 120 6.64 23.48 0.60
CA ARG A 120 7.89 23.71 1.29
C ARG A 120 7.72 23.38 2.78
N ARG A 121 8.50 22.40 3.24
CA ARG A 121 8.60 22.07 4.67
C ARG A 121 9.84 22.72 5.30
N GLN A 122 9.82 22.96 6.62
CA GLN A 122 10.93 23.66 7.30
C GLN A 122 12.22 22.85 7.44
N ARG A 123 12.13 21.51 7.48
CA ARG A 123 13.27 20.64 7.86
C ARG A 123 13.67 19.67 6.77
N ILE A 124 12.72 18.90 6.26
CA ILE A 124 12.96 17.82 5.30
C ILE A 124 11.98 18.01 4.15
N GLN A 125 12.49 18.02 2.93
CA GLN A 125 11.67 17.91 1.73
C GLN A 125 11.53 16.43 1.39
N TYR A 126 10.30 15.94 1.29
CA TYR A 126 10.04 14.53 1.04
C TYR A 126 9.88 14.20 -0.44
N VAL A 127 9.52 15.18 -1.28
CA VAL A 127 9.23 14.96 -2.71
C VAL A 127 10.37 14.29 -3.48
N GLU A 128 11.62 14.64 -3.19
CA GLU A 128 12.79 14.01 -3.79
C GLU A 128 12.82 12.50 -3.47
N THR A 129 12.52 12.14 -2.22
CA THR A 129 12.43 10.73 -1.80
C THR A 129 11.22 10.04 -2.41
N ALA A 130 10.06 10.70 -2.45
CA ALA A 130 8.83 10.13 -3.01
C ALA A 130 8.99 9.82 -4.50
N VAL A 131 9.47 10.78 -5.29
CA VAL A 131 9.73 10.64 -6.72
C VAL A 131 10.77 9.54 -6.99
N ALA A 132 11.91 9.57 -6.28
CA ALA A 132 12.93 8.54 -6.43
C ALA A 132 12.39 7.14 -6.05
N SER A 133 11.52 7.03 -5.04
CA SER A 133 10.92 5.75 -4.67
C SER A 133 9.93 5.21 -5.70
N ALA A 134 9.30 6.11 -6.45
CA ALA A 134 8.37 5.77 -7.51
C ALA A 134 9.10 5.30 -8.77
N LEU A 135 10.27 5.87 -9.06
CA LEU A 135 11.02 5.64 -10.29
C LEU A 135 12.13 4.57 -10.15
N GLY A 136 12.76 4.47 -8.98
CA GLY A 136 14.07 3.82 -8.84
C GLY A 136 14.13 2.32 -9.14
N ASN A 137 12.98 1.64 -9.14
CA ASN A 137 12.87 0.21 -9.44
C ASN A 137 11.98 -0.09 -10.65
N LEU A 138 11.59 0.93 -11.43
CA LEU A 138 10.83 0.68 -12.65
C LEU A 138 11.75 0.12 -13.73
N SER A 139 11.32 -0.95 -14.39
CA SER A 139 11.90 -1.35 -15.67
C SER A 139 11.69 -0.25 -16.73
N PRO A 140 12.47 -0.22 -17.82
CA PRO A 140 12.26 0.75 -18.91
C PRO A 140 10.83 0.74 -19.46
N GLN A 141 10.20 -0.44 -19.52
CA GLN A 141 8.81 -0.60 -19.97
C GLN A 141 7.83 0.01 -18.97
N GLU A 142 8.02 -0.24 -17.67
CA GLU A 142 7.19 0.36 -16.62
C GLU A 142 7.37 1.88 -16.56
N ARG A 143 8.60 2.39 -16.71
CA ARG A 143 8.87 3.83 -16.76
C ARG A 143 8.19 4.49 -17.96
N ALA A 144 8.17 3.83 -19.12
CA ALA A 144 7.51 4.33 -20.32
C ALA A 144 5.98 4.36 -20.18
N ASP A 145 5.40 3.50 -19.34
CA ASP A 145 3.95 3.34 -19.16
C ASP A 145 3.33 4.27 -18.09
N VAL A 146 4.16 5.03 -17.36
CA VAL A 146 3.71 6.00 -16.35
C VAL A 146 4.18 7.42 -16.66
N TYR A 147 3.25 8.37 -16.65
CA TYR A 147 3.53 9.80 -16.72
C TYR A 147 3.70 10.36 -15.30
N VAL A 148 4.86 10.94 -14.98
CA VAL A 148 5.16 11.44 -13.64
C VAL A 148 5.26 12.96 -13.64
N ASN A 149 4.32 13.58 -12.95
CA ASN A 149 4.23 15.01 -12.65
C ASN A 149 4.77 15.29 -11.24
N VAL A 150 5.47 16.41 -11.08
CA VAL A 150 5.75 17.02 -9.78
C VAL A 150 5.19 18.43 -9.78
N PHE A 151 4.25 18.68 -8.87
CA PHE A 151 3.61 19.96 -8.68
C PHE A 151 4.15 20.65 -7.42
N ILE A 152 4.83 21.78 -7.61
CA ILE A 152 5.26 22.66 -6.52
C ILE A 152 4.11 23.62 -6.20
N ALA A 153 3.37 23.30 -5.14
CA ALA A 153 2.19 24.03 -4.68
C ALA A 153 2.57 25.24 -3.81
N GLU A 154 3.58 26.00 -4.22
CA GLU A 154 3.96 27.27 -3.61
C GLU A 154 3.51 28.42 -4.52
N SER A 155 2.94 29.48 -3.95
CA SER A 155 2.65 30.71 -4.72
C SER A 155 3.91 31.35 -5.29
N ASN A 156 5.06 31.14 -4.65
CA ASN A 156 6.38 31.42 -5.17
C ASN A 156 7.26 30.15 -5.17
N PRO A 157 7.46 29.50 -6.33
CA PRO A 157 8.18 28.23 -6.40
C PRO A 157 9.67 28.32 -6.05
N ASP A 158 10.30 29.49 -6.16
CA ASP A 158 11.72 29.68 -5.82
C ASP A 158 12.01 29.47 -4.32
N GLN A 159 10.97 29.47 -3.49
CA GLN A 159 11.10 29.13 -2.07
C GLN A 159 11.20 27.62 -1.81
N HIS A 160 10.81 26.79 -2.78
CA HIS A 160 10.82 25.35 -2.64
C HIS A 160 12.20 24.77 -2.99
N PRO A 161 12.90 24.07 -2.08
CA PRO A 161 14.27 23.58 -2.35
C PRO A 161 14.37 22.69 -3.58
N THR A 162 13.32 21.90 -3.86
CA THR A 162 13.26 21.02 -5.04
C THR A 162 13.16 21.77 -6.38
N TRP A 163 12.68 23.02 -6.39
CA TRP A 163 12.38 23.74 -7.64
C TRP A 163 13.60 23.88 -8.56
N HIS A 164 14.78 24.07 -7.99
CA HIS A 164 16.03 24.21 -8.73
C HIS A 164 16.86 22.91 -8.79
N ARG A 165 16.30 21.77 -8.39
CA ARG A 165 17.01 20.48 -8.45
C ARG A 165 16.93 19.94 -9.87
N GLU A 166 18.06 20.01 -10.57
CA GLU A 166 18.16 19.57 -11.96
C GLU A 166 17.81 18.09 -12.13
N TRP A 167 18.25 17.22 -11.21
CA TRP A 167 17.98 15.79 -11.30
C TRP A 167 16.48 15.47 -11.36
N VAL A 168 15.65 16.17 -10.56
CA VAL A 168 14.20 15.97 -10.57
C VAL A 168 13.63 16.34 -11.94
N ARG A 169 14.03 17.49 -12.49
CA ARG A 169 13.60 17.94 -13.82
C ARG A 169 13.97 16.96 -14.94
N LEU A 170 15.04 16.18 -14.76
CA LEU A 170 15.53 15.23 -15.76
C LEU A 170 14.84 13.86 -15.68
N VAL A 171 14.32 13.45 -14.52
CA VAL A 171 13.73 12.11 -14.34
C VAL A 171 12.21 12.07 -14.42
N VAL A 172 11.54 13.22 -14.20
CA VAL A 172 10.09 13.35 -14.27
C VAL A 172 9.67 13.90 -15.63
N ASP A 173 8.43 13.64 -16.03
CA ASP A 173 7.89 14.11 -17.31
C ASP A 173 7.54 15.61 -17.26
N SER A 174 7.19 16.13 -16.07
CA SER A 174 6.94 17.56 -15.86
C SER A 174 7.16 17.98 -14.41
N LEU A 175 7.90 19.08 -14.21
CA LEU A 175 8.02 19.81 -12.96
C LEU A 175 7.41 21.20 -13.15
N TYR A 176 6.34 21.51 -12.44
CA TYR A 176 5.58 22.75 -12.64
C TYR A 176 5.03 23.34 -11.34
N THR A 177 4.48 24.55 -11.44
CA THR A 177 3.76 25.25 -10.38
C THR A 177 2.49 25.87 -10.96
N TYR A 178 1.77 26.69 -10.19
CA TYR A 178 0.57 27.37 -10.63
C TYR A 178 0.81 28.17 -11.92
N ASN A 179 -0.03 27.93 -12.91
CA ASN A 179 -0.16 28.79 -14.09
C ASN A 179 -1.57 29.39 -14.08
N VAL A 180 -1.72 30.53 -13.39
CA VAL A 180 -3.03 31.09 -13.01
C VAL A 180 -3.10 32.59 -13.27
N SER A 181 -4.32 33.11 -13.28
CA SER A 181 -4.52 34.56 -13.36
C SER A 181 -3.88 35.28 -12.17
N ARG A 182 -3.49 36.54 -12.35
CA ARG A 182 -2.90 37.35 -11.29
C ARG A 182 -3.78 37.41 -10.03
N ALA A 183 -5.10 37.57 -10.21
CA ALA A 183 -6.04 37.61 -9.08
C ALA A 183 -6.05 36.30 -8.28
N GLN A 184 -5.98 35.16 -8.97
CA GLN A 184 -5.91 33.87 -8.31
C GLN A 184 -4.54 33.62 -7.65
N ALA A 185 -3.45 34.06 -8.27
CA ALA A 185 -2.12 34.01 -7.64
C ALA A 185 -2.07 34.85 -6.34
N GLU A 186 -2.67 36.05 -6.34
CA GLU A 186 -2.79 36.90 -5.16
C GLU A 186 -3.66 36.25 -4.07
N HIS A 187 -4.75 35.56 -4.47
CA HIS A 187 -5.58 34.78 -3.54
C HIS A 187 -4.80 33.62 -2.91
N LEU A 188 -4.12 32.80 -3.72
CA LEU A 188 -3.30 31.67 -3.23
C LEU A 188 -2.22 32.13 -2.26
N ARG A 189 -1.51 33.22 -2.58
CA ARG A 189 -0.53 33.83 -1.68
C ARG A 189 -1.17 34.27 -0.35
N THR A 190 -2.36 34.87 -0.41
CA THR A 190 -3.09 35.28 0.81
C THR A 190 -3.46 34.08 1.68
N LEU A 191 -3.89 32.97 1.07
CA LEU A 191 -4.19 31.72 1.79
C LEU A 191 -2.94 31.14 2.45
N GLU A 192 -1.79 31.15 1.77
CA GLU A 192 -0.50 30.71 2.34
C GLU A 192 -0.07 31.58 3.52
N GLU A 193 -0.10 32.90 3.38
CA GLU A 193 0.29 33.86 4.42
C GLU A 193 -0.59 33.73 5.67
N LYS A 194 -1.90 33.52 5.48
CA LYS A 194 -2.86 33.30 6.56
C LYS A 194 -2.88 31.87 7.09
N ARG A 195 -2.16 30.94 6.45
CA ARG A 195 -2.14 29.50 6.75
C ARG A 195 -3.51 28.83 6.62
N GLU A 196 -4.34 29.32 5.69
CA GLU A 196 -5.66 28.79 5.34
C GLU A 196 -5.51 27.58 4.38
N PHE A 197 -4.79 26.55 4.84
CA PHE A 197 -4.42 25.42 4.01
C PHE A 197 -5.60 24.53 3.58
N ALA A 198 -6.71 24.58 4.32
CA ALA A 198 -7.91 23.83 3.96
C ALA A 198 -8.50 24.31 2.61
N GLU A 199 -8.59 25.63 2.44
CA GLU A 199 -9.06 26.22 1.18
C GLU A 199 -7.99 26.10 0.09
N LYS A 200 -6.74 26.42 0.41
CA LYS A 200 -5.63 26.31 -0.55
C LYS A 200 -5.51 24.89 -1.11
N GLY A 201 -5.61 23.88 -0.24
CA GLY A 201 -5.53 22.48 -0.63
C GLY A 201 -6.55 22.10 -1.72
N VAL A 202 -7.75 22.70 -1.72
CA VAL A 202 -8.73 22.47 -2.80
C VAL A 202 -8.16 22.91 -4.15
N PHE A 203 -7.53 24.09 -4.22
CA PHE A 203 -6.84 24.53 -5.43
C PHE A 203 -5.69 23.59 -5.78
N ASP A 204 -4.86 23.20 -4.81
CA ASP A 204 -3.70 22.33 -5.03
C ASP A 204 -4.11 21.03 -5.76
N TYR A 205 -5.16 20.38 -5.25
CA TYR A 205 -5.70 19.16 -5.82
C TYR A 205 -6.34 19.38 -7.19
N ILE A 206 -7.09 20.47 -7.40
CA ILE A 206 -7.66 20.80 -8.72
C ILE A 206 -6.55 20.95 -9.76
N TYR A 207 -5.49 21.72 -9.46
CA TYR A 207 -4.37 21.91 -10.40
C TYR A 207 -3.60 20.61 -10.66
N ALA A 208 -3.39 19.78 -9.64
CA ALA A 208 -2.74 18.49 -9.79
C ALA A 208 -3.55 17.52 -10.66
N LEU A 209 -4.88 17.49 -10.47
CA LEU A 209 -5.83 16.68 -11.24
C LEU A 209 -5.91 17.15 -12.70
N GLU A 210 -6.07 18.45 -12.94
CA GLU A 210 -6.14 19.00 -14.29
C GLU A 210 -4.87 18.74 -15.10
N ALA A 211 -3.70 18.79 -14.46
CA ALA A 211 -2.45 18.47 -15.12
C ALA A 211 -2.43 17.04 -15.65
N CYS A 212 -2.87 16.06 -14.85
CA CYS A 212 -2.99 14.69 -15.32
C CYS A 212 -4.14 14.50 -16.32
N ALA A 213 -5.29 15.17 -16.14
CA ALA A 213 -6.40 15.07 -17.08
C ALA A 213 -6.02 15.52 -18.50
N ARG A 214 -5.09 16.47 -18.64
CA ARG A 214 -4.55 16.91 -19.94
C ARG A 214 -3.59 15.91 -20.61
N THR A 215 -3.18 14.86 -19.91
CA THR A 215 -2.24 13.85 -20.46
C THR A 215 -2.91 12.76 -21.28
N ASP A 216 -4.24 12.68 -21.28
CA ASP A 216 -5.02 11.63 -21.97
C ASP A 216 -4.66 10.19 -21.52
N THR A 217 -4.29 10.04 -20.24
CA THR A 217 -4.07 8.74 -19.60
C THR A 217 -5.39 8.20 -19.04
N PRO A 218 -5.63 6.88 -19.07
CA PRO A 218 -6.90 6.30 -18.61
C PRO A 218 -7.05 6.32 -17.09
N TYR A 219 -5.94 6.42 -16.35
CA TYR A 219 -5.94 6.48 -14.90
C TYR A 219 -5.13 7.69 -14.40
N ILE A 220 -5.61 8.29 -13.31
CA ILE A 220 -5.00 9.43 -12.64
C ILE A 220 -4.74 9.06 -11.18
N GLY A 221 -3.53 9.33 -10.70
CA GLY A 221 -3.15 9.25 -9.29
C GLY A 221 -2.62 10.59 -8.79
N ILE A 222 -3.12 11.05 -7.64
CA ILE A 222 -2.59 12.24 -6.95
C ILE A 222 -1.98 11.76 -5.65
N LEU A 223 -0.72 12.09 -5.42
CA LEU A 223 0.06 11.64 -4.28
C LEU A 223 0.65 12.85 -3.55
N GLU A 224 0.60 12.82 -2.22
CA GLU A 224 1.33 13.77 -1.38
C GLU A 224 2.85 13.55 -1.50
N ASP A 225 3.63 14.57 -1.16
CA ASP A 225 5.09 14.49 -1.22
C ASP A 225 5.74 13.62 -0.14
N ASP A 226 5.02 13.23 0.92
CA ASP A 226 5.52 12.44 2.04
C ASP A 226 5.17 10.95 2.00
N VAL A 227 4.90 10.44 0.79
CA VAL A 227 4.75 9.01 0.52
C VAL A 227 6.08 8.33 0.24
N LEU A 228 6.13 7.02 0.47
CA LEU A 228 7.25 6.16 0.08
C LEU A 228 6.70 4.94 -0.64
N LEU A 229 6.91 4.86 -1.94
CA LEU A 229 6.29 3.82 -2.76
C LEU A 229 7.05 2.50 -2.57
N ALA A 230 6.26 1.44 -2.41
CA ALA A 230 6.77 0.09 -2.34
C ALA A 230 7.32 -0.36 -3.70
N ASP A 231 8.21 -1.34 -3.67
CA ASP A 231 8.67 -1.98 -4.89
C ASP A 231 7.51 -2.66 -5.65
N GLY A 232 7.52 -2.53 -6.98
CA GLY A 232 6.43 -2.99 -7.86
C GLY A 232 5.08 -2.28 -7.65
N TRP A 233 5.06 -1.06 -7.11
CA TRP A 233 3.82 -0.31 -6.87
C TRP A 233 2.98 -0.14 -8.13
N LEU A 234 3.60 0.15 -9.29
CA LEU A 234 2.91 0.51 -10.52
C LEU A 234 2.07 -0.67 -11.02
N VAL A 235 2.69 -1.84 -11.15
CA VAL A 235 2.00 -3.07 -11.57
C VAL A 235 0.87 -3.42 -10.59
N ARG A 236 1.12 -3.33 -9.28
CA ARG A 236 0.09 -3.61 -8.27
C ARG A 236 -1.10 -2.63 -8.38
N ALA A 237 -0.83 -1.35 -8.60
CA ALA A 237 -1.86 -0.33 -8.78
C ALA A 237 -2.68 -0.58 -10.05
N LEU A 238 -2.03 -0.81 -11.19
CA LEU A 238 -2.70 -1.06 -12.47
C LEU A 238 -3.52 -2.36 -12.45
N LEU A 239 -3.03 -3.41 -11.79
CA LEU A 239 -3.81 -4.64 -11.59
C LEU A 239 -5.07 -4.37 -10.77
N GLY A 240 -4.94 -3.62 -9.67
CA GLY A 240 -6.08 -3.24 -8.83
C GLY A 240 -7.11 -2.40 -9.60
N LEU A 241 -6.66 -1.39 -10.36
CA LEU A 241 -7.54 -0.55 -11.19
C LEU A 241 -8.25 -1.34 -12.29
N ARG A 242 -7.54 -2.26 -12.94
CA ARG A 242 -8.14 -3.17 -13.93
C ARG A 242 -9.19 -4.09 -13.31
N ASP A 243 -8.93 -4.61 -12.11
CA ASP A 243 -9.85 -5.50 -11.42
C ASP A 243 -11.11 -4.75 -10.97
N ILE A 244 -10.98 -3.52 -10.46
CA ILE A 244 -12.12 -2.62 -10.19
C ILE A 244 -12.92 -2.35 -11.48
N SER A 245 -12.23 -2.07 -12.58
CA SER A 245 -12.87 -1.81 -13.88
C SER A 245 -13.68 -3.01 -14.39
N ARG A 246 -13.23 -4.24 -14.07
CA ARG A 246 -13.94 -5.49 -14.40
C ARG A 246 -15.08 -5.81 -13.45
N LEU A 247 -15.01 -5.34 -12.21
CA LEU A 247 -16.08 -5.47 -11.20
C LEU A 247 -17.26 -4.53 -11.46
N HIS A 248 -17.41 -4.00 -12.67
CA HIS A 248 -18.54 -3.22 -13.16
C HIS A 248 -19.86 -4.03 -13.10
N LYS A 249 -20.33 -4.31 -11.89
CA LYS A 249 -21.75 -4.24 -11.58
C LYS A 249 -22.06 -2.75 -11.51
N PRO A 250 -23.10 -2.28 -12.21
CA PRO A 250 -23.55 -0.91 -12.01
C PRO A 250 -23.94 -0.79 -10.54
N TRP A 251 -23.20 0.03 -9.79
CA TRP A 251 -23.65 0.56 -8.53
C TRP A 251 -24.44 1.84 -8.80
N LEU A 252 -25.48 1.71 -9.63
CA LEU A 252 -26.61 2.61 -9.84
C LEU A 252 -27.79 1.77 -10.33
#